data_AF-A0A1E3XA53-F1
#
_entry.id   AF-A0A1E3XA53-F1
#
_cell.length_a   1.000
_cell.length_b   1.000
_cell.length_c   1.000
_cell.angle_alpha   90.00
_cell.angle_beta   90.00
_cell.angle_gamma   90.00
#
_symmetry.space_group_name_H-M   'P 1'
#
loop_
_entity.id
_entity.type
_entity.pdbx_description
1 polymer ?
#
loop_
_entity_poly.entity_id
_entity_poly.type
_entity_poly.pdbx_seq_one_letter_code
_entity_poly.pdbx_strand_id
1 'polypeptide(L)' 'MGRLYDLQKLLRNANHRYLEFISSIDDRTAGIKRLKKASKSVEENGHSYKGFNFFNEEDLEILQTIARGEFNACPHENGD' A
#
# COMPACT_ATOMS: atom_id res chain seq x y z
N MET A 1 -15.20 33.87 35.38
CA MET A 1 -14.16 32.82 35.42
C MET A 1 -14.38 31.64 34.46
N GLY A 2 -15.61 31.31 34.02
CA GLY A 2 -15.88 30.08 33.23
C GLY A 2 -15.51 30.11 31.73
N ARG A 3 -15.88 31.16 30.99
CA ARG A 3 -15.76 31.16 29.51
C ARG A 3 -14.33 31.03 28.94
N LEU A 4 -13.33 31.62 29.61
CA LEU A 4 -11.94 31.55 29.15
C LEU A 4 -11.36 30.15 29.39
N TYR A 5 -11.75 29.52 30.50
CA TYR A 5 -11.37 28.15 30.83
C TYR A 5 -11.98 27.14 29.83
N ASP A 6 -13.26 27.32 29.48
CA ASP A 6 -13.95 26.46 28.51
C ASP A 6 -13.31 26.56 27.11
N LEU A 7 -12.99 27.77 26.67
CA LEU A 7 -12.30 27.99 25.40
C LEU A 7 -10.90 27.36 25.39
N GLN A 8 -10.13 27.53 26.47
CA GLN A 8 -8.81 26.93 26.60
C GLN A 8 -8.87 25.40 26.52
N LYS A 9 -9.87 24.79 27.19
CA LYS A 9 -10.08 23.34 27.17
C LYS A 9 -10.46 22.85 25.77
N LEU A 10 -11.33 23.58 25.07
CA LEU A 10 -11.73 23.26 23.70
C LEU A 10 -10.53 23.29 22.74
N LEU A 11 -9.74 24.36 22.78
CA LEU A 11 -8.55 24.51 21.93
C LEU A 11 -7.50 23.44 22.22
N ARG A 12 -7.28 23.11 23.50
CA ARG A 12 -6.35 22.04 23.90
C ARG A 12 -6.80 20.68 23.37
N ASN A 13 -8.08 20.37 23.46
CA ASN A 13 -8.64 19.12 22.95
C ASN A 13 -8.57 19.04 21.41
N ALA A 14 -8.81 20.16 20.72
CA ALA A 14 -8.68 20.24 19.27
C ALA A 14 -7.23 19.98 18.83
N ASN A 15 -6.26 20.66 19.46
CA ASN A 15 -4.84 20.46 19.18
C ASN A 15 -4.38 19.03 19.50
N HIS A 16 -4.85 18.45 20.60
CA HIS A 16 -4.53 17.07 20.93
C HIS A 16 -5.04 16.09 19.87
N ARG A 17 -6.30 16.19 19.45
CA ARG A 17 -6.86 15.36 18.38
C ARG A 17 -6.12 15.53 17.05
N TYR A 18 -5.71 16.76 16.73
CA TYR A 18 -4.94 17.04 15.53
C TYR A 18 -3.56 16.38 15.58
N LEU A 19 -2.85 16.48 16.71
CA LEU A 19 -1.55 15.83 16.89
C LEU A 19 -1.66 14.31 16.88
N GLU A 20 -2.64 13.73 17.59
CA GLU A 20 -2.92 12.29 17.56
C GLU A 20 -3.18 11.81 16.12
N PHE A 21 -3.95 12.56 15.34
CA PHE A 21 -4.20 12.23 13.94
C PHE A 21 -2.90 12.22 13.13
N ILE A 22 -2.06 13.26 13.23
CA ILE A 22 -0.79 13.31 12.50
C ILE A 22 0.16 12.19 12.96
N SER A 23 0.21 11.89 14.26
CA SER A 23 1.00 10.79 14.82
C SER A 23 0.51 9.42 14.39
N SER A 24 -0.78 9.28 14.07
CA SER A 24 -1.35 8.03 13.53
C SER A 24 -0.98 7.78 12.05
N ILE A 25 -0.44 8.79 11.36
CA ILE A 25 0.03 8.63 9.98
C ILE A 25 1.36 7.86 10.01
N ASP A 26 1.30 6.58 9.65
CA ASP A 26 2.47 5.71 9.55
C ASP A 26 3.42 6.14 8.41
N ASP A 27 4.70 5.79 8.54
CA ASP A 27 5.71 6.01 7.50
C ASP A 27 5.44 5.12 6.29
N ARG A 28 4.81 5.72 5.27
CA ARG A 28 4.49 5.02 4.01
C ARG A 28 5.71 4.83 3.10
N THR A 29 6.92 5.23 3.52
CA THR A 29 8.13 5.14 2.69
C THR A 29 8.40 3.72 2.22
N ALA A 30 8.18 2.71 3.08
CA ALA A 30 8.35 1.31 2.70
C ALA A 30 7.37 0.89 1.59
N GLY A 31 6.10 1.29 1.71
CA GLY A 31 5.07 1.05 0.70
C GLY A 31 5.39 1.74 -0.63
N ILE A 32 5.82 3.00 -0.59
CA ILE A 32 6.21 3.77 -1.78
C ILE A 32 7.43 3.13 -2.47
N LYS A 33 8.43 2.65 -1.72
CA LYS A 33 9.59 1.94 -2.28
C LYS A 33 9.17 0.66 -3.00
N ARG A 34 8.28 -0.14 -2.40
CA ARG A 34 7.76 -1.37 -3.01
C ARG A 34 6.95 -1.08 -4.27
N LEU A 35 6.07 -0.08 -4.22
CA LEU A 35 5.29 0.38 -5.37
C LEU A 35 6.21 0.80 -6.53
N LYS A 36 7.20 1.66 -6.26
CA LYS A 36 8.17 2.08 -7.27
C LYS A 36 8.95 0.92 -7.87
N LYS A 37 9.32 -0.07 -7.06
CA LYS A 37 10.01 -1.27 -7.54
C LYS A 37 9.12 -2.10 -8.48
N ALA A 38 7.86 -2.32 -8.10
CA ALA A 38 6.92 -3.10 -8.89
C ALA A 38 6.53 -2.42 -10.22
N SER A 39 6.42 -1.09 -10.23
CA SER A 39 6.06 -0.32 -11.43
C SER A 39 7.23 0.01 -12.36
N LYS A 40 8.47 -0.25 -11.94
CA LYS A 40 9.64 0.04 -12.77
C LYS A 40 9.84 -1.08 -13.80
N SER A 41 10.00 -0.70 -15.06
CA SER A 41 10.45 -1.63 -16.11
C SER A 41 11.91 -2.02 -15.89
N VAL A 42 12.23 -3.29 -16.13
CA VAL A 42 13.56 -3.85 -15.95
C VAL A 42 14.01 -4.54 -17.23
N GLU A 43 15.31 -4.47 -17.54
CA GLU A 43 15.89 -5.24 -18.62
C GLU A 43 16.67 -6.42 -18.03
N GLU A 44 16.36 -7.62 -18.51
CA GLU A 44 17.02 -8.85 -18.08
C GLU A 44 17.25 -9.74 -19.29
N ASN A 45 18.49 -10.24 -19.45
CA ASN A 45 18.90 -11.08 -20.58
C ASN A 45 18.63 -10.47 -21.97
N GLY A 46 18.74 -9.15 -22.09
CA GLY A 46 18.47 -8.43 -23.35
C GLY A 46 16.98 -8.25 -23.67
N HIS A 47 16.09 -8.64 -22.77
CA HIS A 47 14.65 -8.44 -22.89
C HIS A 47 14.18 -7.37 -21.90
N SER A 48 13.34 -6.45 -22.38
CA SER A 48 12.72 -5.42 -21.54
C SER A 48 11.36 -5.91 -21.03
N TYR A 49 11.23 -5.99 -19.71
CA TYR A 49 10.01 -6.34 -19.01
C TYR A 49 9.36 -5.07 -18.47
N LYS A 50 8.09 -4.86 -18.84
CA LYS A 50 7.31 -3.73 -18.34
C LYS A 50 6.98 -3.95 -16.86
N GLY A 51 7.13 -2.90 -16.05
CA GLY A 51 6.65 -2.91 -14.67
C GLY A 51 5.13 -2.85 -14.59
N PHE A 52 4.56 -3.24 -13.44
CA PHE A 52 3.12 -3.22 -13.22
C PHE A 52 2.57 -1.79 -13.07
N ASN A 53 1.51 -1.50 -13.82
CA ASN A 53 0.71 -0.29 -13.65
C ASN A 53 -0.55 -0.60 -12.83
N PHE A 54 -0.54 -0.23 -11.55
CA PHE A 54 -1.65 -0.45 -10.61
C PHE A 54 -2.95 0.31 -10.97
N PHE A 55 -2.91 1.22 -11.93
CA PHE A 55 -4.09 1.96 -12.42
C PHE A 55 -4.62 1.41 -13.74
N ASN A 56 -3.95 0.45 -14.35
CA ASN A 56 -4.45 -0.26 -15.51
C ASN A 56 -5.28 -1.46 -15.04
N GLU A 57 -6.44 -1.65 -15.65
CA GLU A 57 -7.41 -2.66 -15.24
C GLU A 57 -6.92 -4.09 -15.45
N GLU A 58 -6.24 -4.35 -16.57
CA GLU A 58 -5.66 -5.66 -16.91
C GLU A 58 -4.52 -6.02 -15.94
N ASP A 59 -3.58 -5.10 -15.70
CA ASP A 59 -2.50 -5.30 -14.73
C ASP A 59 -3.05 -5.55 -13.32
N LEU A 60 -4.16 -4.89 -12.95
CA LEU A 60 -4.81 -5.08 -11.65
C LEU A 60 -5.49 -6.45 -11.55
N GLU A 61 -6.15 -6.92 -12.60
CA GLU A 61 -6.74 -8.25 -12.66
C GLU A 61 -5.67 -9.33 -12.46
N ILE A 62 -4.54 -9.22 -13.17
CA ILE A 62 -3.40 -10.13 -13.01
C ILE A 62 -2.91 -10.16 -11.54
N LEU A 63 -2.73 -8.99 -10.93
CA LEU A 63 -2.30 -8.91 -9.52
C LEU A 63 -3.32 -9.56 -8.57
N GLN A 64 -4.62 -9.42 -8.83
CA GLN A 64 -5.65 -10.07 -8.03
C GLN A 64 -5.64 -11.59 -8.19
N THR A 65 -5.52 -12.09 -9.41
CA THR A 65 -5.43 -13.53 -9.71
C THR A 65 -4.23 -14.15 -9.01
N ILE A 66 -3.07 -13.48 -9.05
CA ILE A 66 -1.87 -13.89 -8.31
C ILE A 66 -2.14 -13.90 -6.81
N ALA A 67 -2.74 -12.83 -6.25
CA ALA A 67 -3.00 -12.70 -4.82
C ALA A 67 -4.00 -13.75 -4.30
N ARG A 68 -4.96 -14.18 -5.13
CA ARG A 68 -5.92 -15.24 -4.81
C ARG A 68 -5.32 -16.65 -4.89
N GLY A 69 -4.11 -16.78 -5.42
CA GLY A 69 -3.43 -18.07 -5.53
C GLY A 69 -4.06 -18.99 -6.58
N GLU A 70 -4.74 -18.42 -7.58
CA GLU A 70 -5.41 -19.16 -8.65
C GLU A 70 -4.43 -19.92 -9.57
N PHE A 71 -3.11 -19.70 -9.39
CA PHE A 71 -2.03 -20.42 -10.06
C PHE A 71 -1.42 -21.58 -9.25
N ASN A 72 -1.99 -21.95 -8.10
CA ASN A 72 -1.59 -23.17 -7.39
C ASN A 72 -2.11 -24.41 -8.14
N ALA A 73 -1.48 -24.74 -9.27
CA ALA A 73 -1.67 -26.05 -9.88
C ALA A 73 -1.13 -27.12 -8.93
N CYS A 74 -1.99 -28.07 -8.52
CA CYS A 74 -1.55 -29.24 -7.76
C CYS A 74 -0.44 -29.96 -8.54
N PRO A 75 0.61 -30.47 -7.86
CA PRO A 75 1.60 -31.32 -8.50
C PRO A 75 0.89 -32.54 -9.06
N HIS A 76 0.96 -32.75 -10.38
CA HIS A 76 0.54 -34.02 -10.97
C HIS A 76 1.60 -35.07 -10.61
N GLU A 77 1.25 -35.96 -9.69
CA GLU A 77 2.04 -37.13 -9.34
C GLU A 77 2.01 -38.13 -10.51
N ASN A 78 3.05 -38.07 -11.36
CA ASN A 78 3.37 -39.14 -12.28
C ASN A 78 3.94 -40.31 -11.47
N GLY A 79 3.08 -41.25 -11.08
CA GLY A 79 3.48 -42.56 -10.59
C GLY A 79 3.71 -43.51 -11.77
N ASP A 80 4.86 -44.18 -11.74
CA ASP A 80 5.35 -45.19 -12.70
C ASP A 80 4.40 -46.37 -12.94
#